data_AF-A0A0F9AF18-F1
#
_entry.id   AF-A0A0F9AF18-F1
#
_cell.length_a   1.000
_cell.length_b   1.000
_cell.length_c   1.000
_cell.angle_alpha   90.00
_cell.angle_beta   90.00
_cell.angle_gamma   90.00
#
_symmetry.space_group_name_H-M   'P 1'
#
loop_
_entity.id
_entity.type
_entity.pdbx_description
1 polymer ?
#
loop_
_entity_poly.entity_id
_entity_poly.type
_entity_poly.pdbx_seq_one_letter_code
_entity_poly.pdbx_strand_id
1 'polypeptide(L)'
;MNWISNYVRPKINSLFSRREVPENLWTKCDECGTMLFHRELSDNLNVCTACQHHMGITPRDRFRALFDGGVFVEVEVKAPVTDPLHFRDQKKYPDRIRAALKAT
;
A
#
# COMPACT_ATOMS: atom_id res chain seq x y z
N MET A 1 -5.59 29.68 10.66
CA MET A 1 -6.15 28.69 9.73
C MET A 1 -6.70 27.54 10.55
N ASN A 2 -8.01 27.35 10.49
CA ASN A 2 -8.75 26.50 11.43
C ASN A 2 -8.80 25.07 10.87
N TRP A 3 -8.03 24.16 11.46
CA TRP A 3 -7.91 22.76 11.04
C TRP A 3 -9.18 21.93 11.27
N ILE A 4 -10.13 22.47 12.05
CA ILE A 4 -11.37 21.79 12.44
C ILE A 4 -12.51 21.92 11.41
N SER A 5 -12.37 22.77 10.39
CA SER A 5 -13.46 23.07 9.45
C SER A 5 -13.53 22.17 8.21
N ASN A 6 -12.56 21.29 7.99
CA ASN A 6 -12.55 20.41 6.80
C ASN A 6 -13.21 19.05 7.02
N TYR A 7 -13.74 18.79 8.22
CA TYR A 7 -14.46 17.56 8.51
C TYR A 7 -15.89 17.88 8.93
N VAL A 8 -16.83 17.35 8.15
CA VAL A 8 -18.27 17.17 8.42
C VAL A 8 -19.23 18.31 7.99
N ARG A 9 -19.81 18.16 6.80
CA ARG A 9 -21.21 17.65 6.66
C ARG A 9 -21.51 17.16 5.22
N PRO A 10 -22.28 16.06 5.09
CA PRO A 10 -22.62 15.47 3.80
C PRO A 10 -23.76 16.27 3.15
N LYS A 11 -23.56 16.78 1.94
CA LYS A 11 -24.68 17.18 1.08
C LYS A 11 -25.06 15.99 0.21
N ILE A 12 -26.09 15.29 0.68
CA ILE A 12 -27.07 14.49 -0.07
C ILE A 12 -26.65 14.17 -1.52
N ASN A 13 -26.09 12.98 -1.72
CA ASN A 13 -26.09 12.27 -3.00
C ASN A 13 -26.26 10.76 -2.74
N SER A 14 -27.12 10.43 -1.78
CA SER A 14 -27.37 9.07 -1.31
C SER A 14 -28.61 8.47 -1.99
N LEU A 15 -28.57 8.22 -3.29
CA LEU A 15 -29.59 7.35 -3.89
C LEU A 15 -29.02 6.18 -4.71
N PHE A 16 -27.81 6.26 -5.30
CA PHE A 16 -27.34 5.16 -6.16
C PHE A 16 -25.84 4.80 -6.12
N SER A 17 -25.04 5.37 -5.22
CA SER A 17 -23.63 4.96 -5.10
C SER A 17 -23.40 4.15 -3.83
N ARG A 18 -23.33 2.82 -3.97
CA ARG A 18 -22.59 1.98 -3.02
C ARG A 18 -21.12 2.36 -3.18
N ARG A 19 -20.70 3.42 -2.51
CA ARG A 19 -19.29 3.74 -2.36
C ARG A 19 -18.77 2.74 -1.33
N GLU A 20 -18.07 1.72 -1.80
CA GLU A 20 -17.24 0.87 -0.95
C GLU A 20 -16.26 1.81 -0.25
N VAL A 21 -16.57 2.19 0.99
CA VAL A 21 -15.66 2.97 1.82
C VAL A 21 -14.53 2.00 2.18
N PRO A 22 -13.27 2.27 1.79
CA PRO A 22 -12.17 1.38 2.13
C PRO A 22 -12.10 1.21 3.66
N GLU A 23 -11.87 -0.01 4.12
CA GLU A 23 -12.05 -0.36 5.54
C GLU A 23 -11.15 0.41 6.50
N ASN A 24 -10.10 1.11 6.06
CA ASN A 24 -9.26 1.92 6.94
C ASN A 24 -8.72 3.19 6.26
N LEU A 25 -9.29 4.34 6.60
CA LEU A 25 -8.82 5.67 6.16
C LEU A 25 -7.50 6.11 6.81
N TRP A 26 -7.06 5.38 7.83
CA TRP A 26 -5.91 5.73 8.65
C TRP A 26 -4.92 4.57 8.72
N THR A 27 -3.64 4.91 8.70
CA THR A 27 -2.53 3.99 8.83
C THR A 27 -1.70 4.39 10.05
N LYS A 28 -1.41 3.44 10.93
CA LYS A 28 -0.52 3.69 12.07
C LYS A 28 0.94 3.61 11.61
N CYS A 29 1.76 4.57 12.00
CA CYS A 29 3.21 4.50 11.80
C CYS A 29 3.83 3.43 12.73
N ASP A 30 4.64 2.52 12.19
CA ASP A 30 5.28 1.44 12.94
C ASP A 30 6.38 1.95 13.89
N GLU A 31 6.98 3.12 13.61
CA GLU A 31 8.05 3.70 14.43
C GLU A 31 7.51 4.58 15.56
N CYS A 32 6.68 5.59 15.24
CA CYS A 32 6.23 6.57 16.23
C CYS A 32 4.78 6.38 16.70
N GLY A 33 4.02 5.45 16.11
CA GLY A 33 2.63 5.17 16.48
C GLY A 33 1.61 6.22 16.06
N THR A 34 2.02 7.30 15.38
CA THR A 34 1.10 8.33 14.87
C THR A 34 0.13 7.75 13.86
N MET A 35 -1.15 8.13 13.97
CA MET A 35 -2.19 7.80 12.99
C MET A 35 -2.11 8.79 11.83
N LEU A 36 -1.84 8.28 10.63
CA LEU A 36 -1.68 9.06 9.40
C LEU A 36 -2.88 8.83 8.49
N PHE A 37 -3.42 9.89 7.90
CA PHE A 37 -4.51 9.76 6.93
C PHE A 37 -3.96 9.21 5.61
N HIS A 38 -4.64 8.23 5.01
CA HIS A 38 -4.09 7.47 3.89
C HIS A 38 -3.70 8.32 2.67
N ARG A 39 -4.43 9.43 2.41
CA ARG A 39 -4.12 10.34 1.29
C ARG A 39 -2.86 11.13 1.58
N GLU A 40 -2.73 11.69 2.77
CA GLU A 40 -1.53 12.44 3.17
C GLU A 40 -0.31 11.54 3.17
N LEU A 41 -0.45 10.30 3.64
CA LEU A 41 0.63 9.32 3.60
C LEU A 41 1.03 8.97 2.15
N SER A 42 0.06 8.73 1.27
CA SER A 42 0.29 8.44 -0.14
C SER A 42 0.95 9.62 -0.88
N ASP A 43 0.45 10.83 -0.66
CA ASP A 43 0.97 12.07 -1.27
C ASP A 43 2.40 12.35 -0.79
N ASN A 44 2.72 11.97 0.45
CA ASN A 44 4.07 12.03 1.02
C ASN A 44 4.90 10.77 0.76
N LEU A 45 4.58 9.98 -0.27
CA LEU A 45 5.35 8.81 -0.73
C LEU A 45 5.57 7.73 0.34
N ASN A 46 4.57 7.50 1.18
CA ASN A 46 4.61 6.60 2.33
C ASN A 46 5.70 6.96 3.37
N VAL A 47 6.03 8.25 3.50
CA VAL A 47 6.89 8.76 4.57
C VAL A 47 6.04 9.36 5.68
N CYS A 48 6.30 8.97 6.92
CA CYS A 48 5.61 9.51 8.09
C CYS A 48 5.88 11.02 8.22
N THR A 49 4.82 11.83 8.20
CA THR A 49 4.91 13.28 8.33
C THR A 49 5.35 13.74 9.73
N ALA A 50 5.23 12.87 10.74
CA ALA A 50 5.60 13.18 12.13
C ALA A 50 7.06 12.83 12.47
N CYS A 51 7.54 11.65 12.08
CA CYS A 51 8.87 11.16 12.47
C CYS A 51 9.81 10.87 11.29
N GLN A 52 9.39 11.09 10.04
CA GLN A 52 10.16 10.81 8.82
C GLN A 52 10.50 9.33 8.59
N HIS A 53 9.80 8.41 9.28
CA HIS A 53 9.90 6.98 9.01
C HIS A 53 9.46 6.65 7.58
N HIS A 54 10.26 5.86 6.87
CA HIS A 54 9.90 5.35 5.55
C HIS A 54 9.10 4.05 5.69
N MET A 55 7.80 4.14 5.46
CA MET A 55 6.91 2.98 5.49
C MET A 55 7.00 2.20 4.17
N GLY A 56 6.47 0.98 4.18
CA GLY A 56 6.38 0.15 2.98
C GLY A 56 5.58 0.83 1.88
N ILE A 57 6.09 0.77 0.65
CA ILE A 57 5.40 1.21 -0.57
C ILE A 57 5.46 0.08 -1.58
N THR A 58 4.33 -0.18 -2.25
CA THR A 58 4.26 -1.25 -3.25
C THR A 58 5.19 -0.94 -4.43
N PRO A 59 5.71 -1.97 -5.14
CA PRO A 59 6.52 -1.74 -6.33
C PRO A 59 5.82 -0.88 -7.39
N ARG A 60 4.51 -1.08 -7.58
CA ARG A 60 3.71 -0.30 -8.55
C ARG A 60 3.61 1.18 -8.17
N ASP A 61 3.33 1.48 -6.91
CA ASP A 61 3.23 2.87 -6.46
C ASP A 61 4.60 3.56 -6.48
N ARG A 62 5.66 2.82 -6.15
CA ARG A 62 7.03 3.31 -6.28
C ARG A 62 7.38 3.62 -7.74
N PHE A 63 7.01 2.78 -8.70
CA PHE A 63 7.25 3.05 -10.12
C PHE A 63 6.50 4.28 -10.61
N ARG A 64 5.24 4.46 -10.19
CA ARG A 64 4.46 5.67 -10.52
C ARG A 64 5.13 6.95 -10.01
N ALA A 65 5.74 6.91 -8.82
CA ALA A 65 6.40 8.05 -8.23
C ALA A 65 7.83 8.27 -8.74
N LEU A 66 8.51 7.21 -9.20
CA LEU A 66 9.91 7.26 -9.61
C LEU A 66 10.09 7.65 -11.08
N PHE A 67 9.25 7.12 -11.97
CA PHE A 67 9.36 7.36 -13.40
C PHE A 67 8.58 8.60 -13.83
N ASP A 68 9.10 9.31 -14.84
CA ASP A 68 8.47 10.52 -15.35
C ASP A 68 7.07 10.20 -15.89
N GLY A 69 6.07 10.88 -15.34
CA GLY A 69 4.66 10.63 -15.65
C GLY A 69 4.15 9.24 -15.26
N GLY A 70 4.90 8.51 -14.43
CA GLY A 70 4.62 7.11 -14.08
C GLY A 70 4.73 6.15 -15.25
N VAL A 71 5.43 6.52 -16.32
CA VAL A 71 5.56 5.71 -17.53
C VAL A 71 6.78 4.81 -17.41
N PHE A 72 6.56 3.50 -17.46
CA PHE A 72 7.62 2.49 -17.46
C PHE A 72 7.23 1.30 -18.32
N VAL A 73 8.24 0.55 -18.75
CA VAL A 73 8.08 -0.71 -19.49
C VAL A 73 8.54 -1.85 -18.59
N GLU A 74 7.75 -2.92 -18.53
CA GLU A 74 8.14 -4.12 -17.83
C GLU A 74 9.19 -4.88 -18.64
N VAL A 75 10.29 -5.25 -17.98
CA VAL A 75 11.31 -6.12 -18.57
C VAL A 75 10.90 -7.56 -18.30
N GLU A 76 10.85 -8.38 -19.35
CA GLU A 76 10.59 -9.80 -19.19
C GLU A 76 11.72 -10.46 -18.38
N VAL A 77 11.35 -11.10 -17.27
CA VAL A 77 12.27 -11.86 -16.43
C VAL A 77 11.93 -13.33 -16.54
N LYS A 78 12.94 -14.16 -16.81
CA LYS A 78 12.76 -15.61 -16.82
C LYS A 78 12.28 -16.09 -15.45
N ALA A 79 11.22 -16.89 -15.45
CA ALA A 79 10.70 -17.48 -14.22
C ALA A 79 11.80 -18.30 -13.50
N PRO A 80 12.02 -18.09 -12.19
CA PRO A 80 12.98 -18.87 -11.43
C PRO A 80 12.50 -20.31 -11.24
N VAL A 81 13.44 -21.24 -11.05
CA VAL A 81 13.12 -22.61 -10.61
C VAL A 81 12.53 -22.51 -9.21
N THR A 82 11.31 -23.01 -9.04
CA THR A 82 10.47 -22.68 -7.88
C THR A 82 10.98 -23.30 -6.58
N ASP A 83 11.56 -24.51 -6.62
CA ASP A 83 12.07 -25.19 -5.43
C ASP A 83 13.19 -26.20 -5.80
N PRO A 84 14.40 -25.73 -6.14
CA PRO A 84 15.50 -26.59 -6.56
C PRO A 84 16.06 -27.46 -5.42
N LEU A 85 15.80 -27.09 -4.16
CA LEU A 85 16.32 -27.79 -2.97
C LEU A 85 15.29 -28.72 -2.33
N HIS A 86 14.06 -28.77 -2.87
CA HIS A 86 12.93 -29.45 -2.23
C HIS A 86 12.76 -29.05 -0.76
N PHE A 87 12.91 -27.75 -0.49
CA PHE A 87 13.07 -27.23 0.85
C PHE A 87 11.78 -27.31 1.66
N ARG A 88 11.91 -27.74 2.91
CA ARG A 88 10.80 -27.85 3.85
C ARG A 88 11.19 -27.34 5.22
N ASP A 89 10.44 -26.38 5.71
CA ASP A 89 10.45 -25.96 7.12
C ASP A 89 9.17 -26.44 7.82
N GLN A 90 8.51 -25.59 8.61
CA GLN A 90 7.15 -25.84 9.13
C GLN A 90 6.12 -26.03 8.00
N LYS A 91 6.34 -25.42 6.82
CA LYS A 91 5.54 -25.57 5.59
C LYS A 91 6.47 -25.92 4.42
N LYS A 92 5.93 -26.48 3.34
CA LYS A 92 6.72 -26.68 2.12
C LYS A 92 6.96 -25.32 1.46
N TYR A 93 8.15 -25.10 0.90
CA TYR A 93 8.49 -23.83 0.27
C TYR A 93 7.50 -23.41 -0.86
N PRO A 94 7.03 -24.32 -1.74
CA PRO A 94 6.01 -23.98 -2.74
C PRO A 94 4.70 -23.45 -2.14
N ASP A 95 4.29 -23.94 -0.97
CA ASP A 95 3.06 -23.48 -0.32
C ASP A 95 3.22 -22.07 0.27
N ARG A 96 4.43 -21.72 0.73
CA ARG A 96 4.77 -20.35 1.15
C ARG A 96 4.72 -19.37 -0.03
N ILE A 97 5.27 -19.75 -1.18
CA ILE A 97 5.22 -18.93 -2.40
C ILE A 97 3.77 -18.66 -2.80
N ARG A 98 2.93 -19.71 -2.87
CA ARG A 98 1.51 -19.56 -3.22
C ARG A 98 0.76 -18.65 -2.25
N ALA A 99 1.05 -18.75 -0.95
CA ALA A 99 0.42 -17.90 0.06
C ALA A 99 0.84 -16.43 -0.10
N ALA A 100 2.13 -16.16 -0.34
CA ALA A 100 2.63 -14.81 -0.58
C ALA A 100 2.01 -14.19 -1.85
N LEU A 101 1.95 -14.93 -2.95
CA LEU A 101 1.33 -14.48 -4.20
C LEU A 101 -0.17 -14.17 -4.06
N LYS A 102 -0.88 -14.81 -3.13
CA LYS A 102 -2.30 -14.51 -2.86
C LYS A 102 -2.47 -13.27 -1.97
N ALA A 103 -1.48 -12.96 -1.15
CA ALA A 103 -1.51 -11.83 -0.22
C ALA A 103 -1.06 -10.51 -0.85
N THR A 104 -0.44 -10.57 -2.03
CA THR A 104 0.03 -9.41 -2.80
C THR A 104 -0.87 -9.18 -3.99
#